data_AF-A0A0Q4C2P6-F1
#
_entry.id   AF-A0A0Q4C2P6-F1
#
_cell.length_a   1.000
_cell.length_b   1.000
_cell.length_c   1.000
_cell.angle_alpha   90.00
_cell.angle_beta   90.00
_cell.angle_gamma   90.00
#
_symmetry.space_group_name_H-M   'P 1'
#
loop_
_entity.id
_entity.type
_entity.pdbx_description
1 polymer ?
#
loop_
_entity_poly.entity_id
_entity_poly.type
_entity_poly.pdbx_seq_one_letter_code
_entity_poly.pdbx_strand_id
1 'polypeptide(L)'
;MSVAGTYDCVTDTPLGRQKGVLTITPEGVDSFTGNISGDLGSMAIKDGRLSGNALAWNMRMTMPMPMDLDCKATVEGDRLEGTIKAGMFGTMTLTGTRRAA
;
A
#
# COMPACT_ATOMS: atom_id res chain seq x y z
N MET A 1 -12.30 0.95 -14.58
CA MET A 1 -10.83 1.16 -14.64
C MET A 1 -10.22 0.27 -13.58
N SER A 2 -9.25 -0.58 -13.94
CA SER A 2 -8.67 -1.49 -12.95
C SER A 2 -7.64 -0.75 -12.08
N VAL A 3 -7.65 -1.07 -10.78
CA VAL A 3 -6.61 -0.66 -9.83
C VAL A 3 -5.27 -1.38 -10.08
N ALA A 4 -5.26 -2.38 -10.97
CA ALA A 4 -4.09 -3.20 -11.29
C ALA A 4 -2.95 -2.34 -11.81
N GLY A 5 -1.73 -2.55 -11.33
CA GLY A 5 -0.56 -1.82 -11.80
C GLY A 5 0.54 -1.70 -10.77
N THR A 6 1.61 -1.04 -11.17
CA THR A 6 2.73 -0.69 -10.29
C THR A 6 2.67 0.80 -9.99
N TYR A 7 2.82 1.18 -8.73
CA TYR A 7 2.72 2.55 -8.26
C TYR A 7 4.00 2.94 -7.53
N ASP A 8 4.57 4.08 -7.89
CA ASP A 8 5.59 4.73 -7.08
C ASP A 8 4.93 5.44 -5.92
N CYS A 9 5.08 4.86 -4.74
CA CYS A 9 4.50 5.31 -3.50
C CYS A 9 5.50 6.09 -2.63
N VAL A 10 4.97 7.09 -1.93
CA VAL A 10 5.64 7.84 -0.89
C VAL A 10 4.77 7.79 0.35
N THR A 11 5.34 7.23 1.42
CA THR A 11 4.71 7.16 2.74
C THR A 11 5.34 8.22 3.64
N ASP A 12 4.52 9.09 4.22
CA ASP A 12 4.98 10.07 5.21
C ASP A 12 4.97 9.44 6.61
N THR A 13 6.17 9.15 7.12
CA THR A 13 6.35 8.51 8.43
C THR A 13 6.95 9.52 9.42
N PRO A 14 6.80 9.31 10.74
CA PRO A 14 7.47 10.14 11.74
C PRO A 14 9.01 10.17 11.61
N LEU A 15 9.60 9.19 10.91
CA LEU A 15 11.04 9.10 10.65
C LEU A 15 11.45 9.81 9.34
N GLY A 16 10.49 10.36 8.60
CA GLY A 16 10.66 10.99 7.30
C GLY A 16 9.91 10.27 6.18
N ARG A 17 10.00 10.85 4.97
CA ARG A 17 9.37 10.30 3.76
C ARG A 17 10.10 9.04 3.30
N GLN A 18 9.37 7.94 3.22
CA GLN A 18 9.87 6.65 2.77
C GLN A 18 9.31 6.38 1.38
N LYS A 19 10.17 6.01 0.43
CA LYS A 19 9.75 5.63 -0.92
C LYS A 19 9.52 4.13 -0.98
N GLY A 20 8.53 3.73 -1.77
CA GLY A 20 8.24 2.33 -2.04
C GLY A 20 7.55 2.16 -3.38
N VAL A 21 7.60 0.95 -3.91
CA VAL A 21 6.96 0.53 -5.14
C VAL A 21 5.89 -0.47 -4.77
N LEU A 22 4.63 -0.11 -4.97
CA LEU A 22 3.48 -0.94 -4.70
C LEU A 22 3.00 -1.60 -5.99
N THR A 23 3.02 -2.93 -6.03
CA THR A 23 2.43 -3.70 -7.12
C THR A 23 1.08 -4.24 -6.68
N ILE A 24 0.03 -3.96 -7.45
CA ILE A 24 -1.35 -4.42 -7.22
C ILE A 24 -1.75 -5.36 -8.36
N THR A 25 -2.13 -6.56 -7.98
CA THR A 25 -2.64 -7.62 -8.86
C THR A 25 -4.03 -8.02 -8.37
N PRO A 26 -5.12 -7.53 -8.98
CA PRO A 26 -6.47 -7.97 -8.63
C PRO A 26 -6.64 -9.48 -8.79
N GLU A 27 -7.27 -10.10 -7.81
CA GLU A 27 -7.64 -11.52 -7.82
C GLU A 27 -9.15 -11.62 -7.69
N GLY A 28 -9.81 -12.14 -8.72
CA GLY A 28 -11.27 -12.18 -8.76
C GLY A 28 -11.90 -10.80 -8.83
N VAL A 29 -13.07 -10.65 -8.19
CA VAL A 29 -13.92 -9.44 -8.30
C VAL A 29 -13.63 -8.43 -7.19
N ASP A 30 -13.38 -8.92 -5.96
CA ASP A 30 -13.36 -8.11 -4.73
C ASP A 30 -12.07 -8.27 -3.91
N SER A 31 -11.04 -8.89 -4.47
CA SER A 31 -9.75 -9.11 -3.81
C SER A 31 -8.57 -8.75 -4.68
N PHE A 32 -7.41 -8.57 -4.06
CA PHE A 32 -6.16 -8.34 -4.77
C PHE A 32 -4.99 -8.84 -3.95
N THR A 33 -3.93 -9.24 -4.65
CA THR A 33 -2.64 -9.54 -4.08
C THR A 33 -1.60 -8.55 -4.58
N GLY A 34 -0.40 -8.62 -4.02
CA GLY A 34 0.64 -7.67 -4.36
C GLY A 34 1.78 -7.67 -3.37
N ASN A 35 2.69 -6.73 -3.60
CA ASN A 35 3.85 -6.52 -2.75
C ASN A 35 4.21 -5.04 -2.77
N ILE A 36 4.68 -4.53 -1.63
CA ILE A 36 5.34 -3.23 -1.55
C ILE A 36 6.83 -3.46 -1.32
N SER A 37 7.69 -2.82 -2.10
CA SER A 37 9.15 -2.86 -1.92
C SER A 37 9.72 -1.45 -1.87
N GLY A 38 10.50 -1.13 -0.84
CA GLY A 38 11.04 0.22 -0.68
C GLY A 38 12.13 0.32 0.37
N ASP A 39 12.33 1.54 0.85
CA ASP A 39 13.34 1.87 1.86
C ASP A 39 13.12 1.10 3.18
N LEU A 40 11.85 0.79 3.49
CA LEU A 40 11.44 0.00 4.66
C LEU A 40 11.53 -1.52 4.43
N GLY A 41 12.04 -1.97 3.28
CA GLY A 41 12.11 -3.36 2.88
C GLY A 41 10.94 -3.81 2.00
N SER A 42 10.82 -5.12 1.80
CA SER A 42 9.75 -5.73 1.00
C SER A 42 8.71 -6.41 1.90
N MET A 43 7.44 -6.09 1.68
CA MET A 43 6.30 -6.64 2.41
C MET A 43 5.24 -7.11 1.44
N ALA A 44 4.83 -8.37 1.58
CA ALA A 44 3.69 -8.90 0.84
C ALA A 44 2.38 -8.31 1.39
N ILE A 45 1.46 -8.02 0.47
CA ILE A 45 0.09 -7.64 0.80
C ILE A 45 -0.64 -8.88 1.34
N LYS A 46 -1.29 -8.74 2.48
CA LYS A 46 -2.17 -9.74 3.08
C LYS A 46 -3.59 -9.20 3.12
N ASP A 47 -4.56 -10.10 3.01
CA ASP A 47 -5.99 -9.79 3.12
C ASP A 47 -6.44 -8.62 2.23
N GLY A 48 -5.89 -8.55 1.01
CA GLY A 48 -6.17 -7.47 0.06
C GLY A 48 -7.62 -7.54 -0.43
N ARG A 49 -8.39 -6.50 -0.11
CA ARG A 49 -9.78 -6.31 -0.51
C ARG A 49 -9.91 -5.14 -1.46
N LEU A 50 -10.65 -5.36 -2.52
CA LEU A 50 -10.95 -4.38 -3.55
C LEU A 50 -12.46 -4.10 -3.52
N SER A 51 -12.84 -2.83 -3.47
CA SER A 51 -14.22 -2.39 -3.58
C SER A 51 -14.29 -1.20 -4.53
N GLY A 52 -14.58 -1.48 -5.82
CA GLY A 52 -14.55 -0.48 -6.88
C GLY A 52 -13.15 0.08 -7.09
N ASN A 53 -12.88 1.26 -6.53
CA ASN A 53 -11.57 1.91 -6.55
C ASN A 53 -10.91 2.03 -5.15
N ALA A 54 -11.58 1.54 -4.11
CA ALA A 54 -11.04 1.48 -2.76
C ALA A 54 -10.31 0.15 -2.53
N LEU A 55 -9.15 0.25 -1.89
CA LEU A 55 -8.25 -0.82 -1.53
C LEU A 55 -8.12 -0.85 -0.02
N ALA A 56 -8.23 -2.02 0.58
CA ALA A 56 -7.89 -2.25 1.97
C ALA A 56 -7.03 -3.48 2.09
N TRP A 57 -5.92 -3.41 2.81
CA TRP A 57 -5.04 -4.55 2.99
C TRP A 57 -4.24 -4.44 4.27
N ASN A 58 -3.67 -5.56 4.68
CA ASN A 58 -2.82 -5.68 5.84
C ASN A 58 -1.39 -6.00 5.39
N MET A 59 -0.42 -5.45 6.09
CA MET A 59 0.98 -5.84 5.94
C MET A 59 1.55 -6.11 7.32
N ARG A 60 2.54 -7.00 7.39
CA ARG A 60 3.22 -7.29 8.65
C ARG A 60 4.71 -7.07 8.47
N MET A 61 5.22 -6.05 9.13
CA MET A 61 6.67 -5.92 9.31
C MET A 61 7.07 -6.87 10.42
N THR A 62 8.13 -7.66 10.22
CA THR A 62 8.57 -8.67 11.19
C THR A 62 9.85 -8.30 11.92
N MET A 63 10.68 -7.42 11.34
CA MET A 63 11.96 -6.98 11.91
C MET A 63 12.24 -5.50 11.57
N PRO A 64 12.94 -4.75 12.44
CA PRO A 64 13.48 -5.16 13.75
C PRO A 64 12.43 -5.25 14.86
N MET A 65 11.22 -4.69 14.65
CA MET A 65 10.07 -4.85 15.54
C MET A 65 8.87 -5.38 14.76
N PRO A 66 8.22 -6.47 15.20
CA PRO A 66 7.03 -6.97 14.54
C PRO A 66 5.85 -6.01 14.76
N MET A 67 5.24 -5.54 13.68
CA MET A 67 4.02 -4.74 13.73
C MET A 67 3.11 -5.02 12.54
N ASP A 68 1.81 -4.98 12.80
CA ASP A 68 0.80 -5.04 11.76
C ASP A 68 0.48 -3.61 11.28
N LEU A 69 0.39 -3.46 9.97
CA LEU A 69 0.12 -2.22 9.26
C LEU A 69 -1.22 -2.37 8.56
N ASP A 70 -2.23 -1.63 9.03
CA ASP A 70 -3.53 -1.57 8.37
C ASP A 70 -3.50 -0.48 7.29
N CYS A 71 -3.61 -0.87 6.03
CA CYS A 71 -3.51 0.03 4.89
C CYS A 71 -4.87 0.21 4.22
N LYS A 72 -5.20 1.45 3.88
CA LYS A 72 -6.37 1.79 3.07
C LYS A 72 -5.94 2.77 2.01
N ALA A 73 -6.34 2.58 0.77
CA ALA A 73 -6.08 3.53 -0.30
C ALA A 73 -7.25 3.58 -1.28
N THR A 74 -7.31 4.65 -2.05
CA THR A 74 -8.23 4.87 -3.15
C THR A 74 -7.41 5.20 -4.39
N VAL A 75 -7.79 4.60 -5.51
CA VAL A 75 -7.15 4.85 -6.81
C VAL A 75 -8.07 5.73 -7.65
N GLU A 76 -7.56 6.87 -8.10
CA GLU A 76 -8.26 7.79 -9.00
C GLU A 76 -7.40 8.02 -10.24
N GLY A 77 -7.75 7.32 -11.32
CA GLY A 77 -6.94 7.28 -12.55
C GLY A 77 -5.55 6.71 -12.27
N ASP A 78 -4.55 7.58 -12.30
CA ASP A 78 -3.14 7.25 -12.06
C ASP A 78 -2.66 7.64 -10.66
N ARG A 79 -3.53 8.24 -9.83
CA ARG A 79 -3.19 8.64 -8.47
C ARG A 79 -3.67 7.61 -7.48
N LEU A 80 -2.82 7.29 -6.51
CA LEU A 80 -3.15 6.46 -5.36
C LEU A 80 -3.01 7.32 -4.11
N GLU A 81 -4.07 7.43 -3.32
CA GLU A 81 -4.06 8.18 -2.07
C GLU A 81 -4.60 7.30 -0.96
N GLY A 82 -3.95 7.30 0.19
CA GLY A 82 -4.26 6.35 1.24
C GLY A 82 -3.64 6.69 2.58
N THR A 83 -3.87 5.80 3.52
CA THR A 83 -3.39 5.89 4.90
C THR A 83 -2.91 4.53 5.37
N ILE A 84 -1.80 4.52 6.10
CA ILE A 84 -1.23 3.33 6.74
C ILE A 84 -1.28 3.55 8.25
N LYS A 85 -2.04 2.74 8.96
CA LYS A 85 -2.07 2.77 10.43
C LYS A 85 -1.01 1.81 10.96
N ALA A 86 0.02 2.37 11.56
CA ALA A 86 1.19 1.64 12.05
C ALA A 86 1.13 1.48 13.58
N GLY A 87 0.05 0.87 14.09
CA GLY A 87 -0.15 0.65 15.53
C GLY A 87 0.11 1.89 16.38
N MET A 88 1.10 1.82 17.27
CA MET A 88 1.51 2.92 18.16
C MET A 88 2.16 4.12 17.47
N PHE A 89 2.63 3.96 16.22
CA PHE A 89 3.23 5.05 15.44
C PHE A 89 2.18 5.98 14.81
N GLY A 90 0.90 5.68 15.00
CA GLY A 90 -0.21 6.48 14.48
C GLY A 90 -0.53 6.16 13.03
N THR A 91 -1.09 7.15 12.34
CA THR A 91 -1.52 7.04 10.94
C THR A 91 -0.55 7.82 10.06
N MET A 92 0.01 7.12 9.07
CA MET A 92 0.91 7.65 8.05
C MET A 92 0.11 7.89 6.77
N THR A 93 0.43 8.93 6.02
CA THR A 93 -0.20 9.19 4.72
C THR A 93 0.57 8.47 3.62
N LEU A 94 -0.14 7.73 2.78
CA LEU A 94 0.38 7.05 1.60
C LEU A 94 -0.10 7.82 0.37
N THR A 95 0.84 8.22 -0.48
CA THR A 95 0.53 8.77 -1.80
C THR A 95 1.26 7.95 -2.83
N GLY A 96 0.73 7.83 -4.04
CA GLY A 96 1.37 7.08 -5.10
C GLY A 96 0.95 7.53 -6.48
N THR A 97 1.82 7.28 -7.45
CA THR A 97 1.57 7.54 -8.87
C THR A 97 1.81 6.28 -9.66
N ARG A 98 0.83 5.89 -10.48
CA ARG A 98 0.91 4.73 -11.35
C ARG A 98 2.08 4.93 -12.31
N ARG A 99 2.95 3.93 -12.41
CA ARG A 99 3.99 3.89 -13.43
C ARG A 99 3.33 3.73 -14.79
N ALA A 100 3.73 4.57 -15.74
CA ALA A 100 3.44 4.33 -17.14
C ALA A 100 4.10 2.99 -17.54
N ALA A 101 3.33 2.16 -18.25
CA ALA A 101 3.84 0.92 -18.85
C ALA A 101 4.75 1.21 -20.04
#